data_AF-A0A843JEF8-F1
#
_entry.id   AF-A0A843JEF8-F1
#
_cell.length_a   1.000
_cell.length_b   1.000
_cell.length_c   1.000
_cell.angle_alpha   90.00
_cell.angle_beta   90.00
_cell.angle_gamma   90.00
#
_symmetry.space_group_name_H-M   'P 1'
#
loop_
_entity.id
_entity.type
_entity.pdbx_description
1 polymer ?
#
loop_
_entity_poly.entity_id
_entity_poly.type
_entity_poly.pdbx_seq_one_letter_code
_entity_poly.pdbx_strand_id
1 'polypeptide(L)'
;PEVQLSDDEKKYFADLVSKLRGTDWKAMTINEVISETAKASSLGSKKGFQALYKILINRTAGPRLGAFLESMDKDFVIGRLTEASN
;
A
#
# COMPACT_ATOMS: atom_id res chain seq x y z
N PRO A 1 9.32 11.01 -7.25
CA PRO A 1 10.65 10.36 -7.24
C PRO A 1 10.57 9.00 -7.93
N GLU A 2 11.55 8.65 -8.74
CA GLU A 2 11.64 7.32 -9.35
C GLU A 2 12.04 6.33 -8.24
N VAL A 3 11.05 5.65 -7.66
CA VAL A 3 11.28 4.67 -6.61
C VAL A 3 11.59 3.35 -7.30
N GLN A 4 12.82 2.85 -7.14
CA GLN A 4 13.14 1.49 -7.58
C GLN A 4 12.39 0.49 -6.69
N LEU A 5 11.58 -0.35 -7.31
CA LEU A 5 10.78 -1.39 -6.66
C LEU A 5 11.22 -2.76 -7.15
N SER A 6 11.30 -3.73 -6.24
CA SER A 6 11.52 -5.13 -6.61
C SER A 6 10.26 -5.74 -7.25
N ASP A 7 10.42 -6.86 -7.96
CA ASP A 7 9.27 -7.59 -8.53
C ASP A 7 8.27 -8.03 -7.45
N ASP A 8 8.76 -8.38 -6.26
CA ASP A 8 7.92 -8.70 -5.09
C ASP A 8 7.12 -7.48 -4.60
N GLU A 9 7.72 -6.29 -4.58
CA GLU A 9 7.02 -5.05 -4.24
C GLU A 9 5.96 -4.70 -5.29
N LYS A 10 6.27 -4.83 -6.58
CA LYS A 10 5.32 -4.60 -7.67
C LYS A 10 4.12 -5.55 -7.59
N LYS A 11 4.38 -6.85 -7.40
CA LYS A 11 3.34 -7.87 -7.23
C LYS A 11 2.46 -7.58 -6.02
N TYR A 12 3.08 -7.23 -4.89
CA TYR A 12 2.35 -6.83 -3.69
C TYR A 12 1.43 -5.63 -3.95
N PHE A 13 1.88 -4.62 -4.69
CA PHE A 13 1.04 -3.47 -5.03
C PHE A 13 -0.10 -3.82 -5.97
N ALA A 14 0.12 -4.68 -6.97
CA ALA A 14 -0.95 -5.17 -7.84
C ALA A 14 -2.06 -5.87 -7.04
N ASP A 15 -1.67 -6.78 -6.14
CA ASP A 15 -2.60 -7.51 -5.27
C ASP A 15 -3.35 -6.53 -4.34
N LEU A 16 -2.64 -5.55 -3.79
CA LEU A 16 -3.20 -4.56 -2.87
C LEU A 16 -4.22 -3.66 -3.57
N VAL A 17 -3.93 -3.21 -4.80
CA VAL A 17 -4.86 -2.42 -5.63
C VAL A 17 -6.16 -3.20 -5.87
N SER A 18 -6.05 -4.49 -6.21
CA SER A 18 -7.23 -5.32 -6.49
C SER A 18 -8.19 -5.39 -5.28
N LYS A 19 -7.64 -5.50 -4.07
CA LYS A 19 -8.41 -5.60 -2.83
C LYS A 19 -8.97 -4.25 -2.38
N LEU A 20 -8.16 -3.19 -2.40
CA LEU A 20 -8.57 -1.86 -1.94
C LEU A 20 -9.66 -1.22 -2.80
N ARG A 21 -9.74 -1.56 -4.10
CA ARG A 21 -10.81 -1.06 -4.98
C ARG A 21 -12.20 -1.44 -4.48
N GLY A 22 -12.36 -2.68 -3.99
CA GLY A 22 -13.64 -3.22 -3.53
C GLY A 22 -14.00 -2.94 -2.08
N THR A 23 -13.13 -2.27 -1.31
CA THR A 23 -13.34 -2.08 0.13
C THR A 23 -13.85 -0.68 0.48
N ASP A 24 -14.53 -0.58 1.63
CA ASP A 24 -14.86 0.70 2.24
C ASP A 24 -13.58 1.47 2.58
N TRP A 25 -13.58 2.77 2.29
CA TRP A 25 -12.39 3.63 2.46
C TRP A 25 -12.33 4.15 3.89
N LYS A 26 -12.14 3.23 4.83
CA LYS A 26 -12.05 3.49 6.26
C LYS A 26 -10.75 2.98 6.85
N ALA A 27 -10.21 3.71 7.82
CA ALA A 27 -8.88 3.44 8.38
C ALA A 27 -8.70 2.01 8.90
N MET A 28 -9.76 1.42 9.50
CA MET A 28 -9.75 0.04 9.98
C MET A 28 -9.64 -0.95 8.81
N THR A 29 -10.57 -0.88 7.86
CA THR A 29 -10.61 -1.74 6.66
C THR A 29 -9.34 -1.63 5.83
N ILE A 30 -8.83 -0.41 5.63
CA ILE A 30 -7.58 -0.18 4.91
C ILE A 30 -6.40 -0.87 5.61
N ASN A 31 -6.26 -0.71 6.93
CA ASN A 31 -5.19 -1.36 7.68
C ASN A 31 -5.27 -2.89 7.64
N GLU A 32 -6.48 -3.45 7.73
CA GLU A 32 -6.72 -4.89 7.63
C GLU A 32 -6.29 -5.42 6.27
N VAL A 33 -6.76 -4.79 5.18
CA VAL A 33 -6.41 -5.17 3.80
C VAL A 33 -4.91 -5.09 3.56
N ILE A 34 -4.24 -4.03 4.02
CA ILE A 34 -2.78 -3.88 3.91
C ILE A 34 -2.09 -5.01 4.69
N SER A 35 -2.49 -5.23 5.94
CA SER A 35 -1.88 -6.23 6.82
C SER A 35 -2.00 -7.64 6.25
N GLU A 36 -3.20 -8.03 5.81
CA GLU A 36 -3.46 -9.34 5.24
C GLU A 36 -2.72 -9.55 3.91
N THR A 37 -2.71 -8.54 3.04
CA THR A 37 -2.01 -8.62 1.76
C THR A 37 -0.50 -8.71 1.95
N ALA A 38 0.06 -7.92 2.87
CA ALA A 38 1.47 -7.98 3.19
C ALA A 38 1.88 -9.33 3.81
N LYS A 39 1.04 -9.88 4.72
CA LYS A 39 1.27 -11.21 5.31
C LYS A 39 1.23 -12.33 4.28
N ALA A 40 0.33 -12.25 3.30
CA ALA A 40 0.21 -13.24 2.23
C ALA A 40 1.29 -13.12 1.16
N SER A 41 1.94 -11.96 1.05
CA SER A 41 3.05 -11.72 0.11
C SER A 41 4.39 -12.26 0.63
N SER A 42 5.37 -12.42 -0.27
CA SER A 42 6.76 -12.75 0.09
C SER A 42 7.47 -11.67 0.92
N LEU A 43 6.93 -10.44 0.97
CA LEU A 43 7.49 -9.34 1.73
C LEU A 43 7.31 -9.51 3.25
N GLY A 44 6.19 -10.09 3.66
CA GLY A 44 5.71 -10.07 5.04
C GLY A 44 5.29 -8.67 5.52
N SER A 45 4.62 -8.61 6.68
CA SER A 45 4.00 -7.38 7.18
C SER A 45 4.94 -6.19 7.22
N LYS A 46 6.12 -6.32 7.85
CA LYS A 46 7.05 -5.20 8.04
C LYS A 46 7.44 -4.54 6.71
N LYS A 47 7.83 -5.34 5.71
CA LYS A 47 8.25 -4.80 4.41
C LYS A 47 7.07 -4.29 3.59
N GLY A 48 5.89 -4.92 3.66
CA GLY A 48 4.70 -4.42 2.96
C GLY A 48 4.27 -3.02 3.42
N PHE A 49 4.32 -2.75 4.72
CA PHE A 49 4.09 -1.39 5.25
C PHE A 49 5.22 -0.41 4.86
N GLN A 50 6.48 -0.86 4.87
CA GLN A 50 7.61 -0.03 4.44
C GLN A 50 7.51 0.37 2.95
N ALA A 51 7.10 -0.54 2.09
CA ALA A 51 6.91 -0.29 0.66
C ALA A 51 5.87 0.83 0.43
N LEU A 52 4.77 0.82 1.18
CA LEU A 52 3.75 1.88 1.13
C LEU A 52 4.30 3.25 1.55
N TYR A 53 5.03 3.32 2.68
CA TYR A 53 5.64 4.59 3.08
C TYR A 53 6.66 5.11 2.06
N LYS A 54 7.40 4.21 1.40
CA LYS A 54 8.41 4.55 0.39
C LYS A 54 7.78 5.28 -0.79
N ILE A 55 6.67 4.78 -1.32
CA ILE A 55 6.01 5.38 -2.49
C ILE A 55 5.15 6.60 -2.16
N LEU A 56 4.56 6.68 -0.95
CA LEU A 56 3.65 7.75 -0.57
C LEU A 56 4.37 8.97 -0.01
N ILE A 57 5.40 8.75 0.83
CA ILE A 57 6.06 9.83 1.58
C ILE A 57 7.59 9.76 1.54
N ASN A 58 8.17 8.85 0.75
CA ASN A 58 9.62 8.64 0.66
C ASN A 58 10.28 8.39 2.02
N ARG A 59 9.64 7.58 2.87
CA ARG A 59 10.15 7.16 4.19
C ARG A 59 9.94 5.66 4.39
N THR A 60 10.59 5.08 5.39
CA THR A 60 10.41 3.67 5.79
C THR A 60 9.47 3.50 6.99
N ALA A 61 9.04 4.59 7.62
CA ALA A 61 8.08 4.60 8.71
C ALA A 61 7.33 5.94 8.73
N GLY A 62 6.17 5.95 9.38
CA GLY A 62 5.29 7.10 9.39
C GLY A 62 4.08 6.95 10.32
N PRO A 63 3.07 7.82 10.17
CA PRO A 63 1.82 7.74 10.93
C PRO A 63 1.09 6.43 10.61
N ARG A 64 0.12 6.02 11.44
CA ARG A 64 -0.68 4.81 11.19
C ARG A 64 -1.27 4.83 9.76
N LEU A 65 -0.84 3.88 8.94
CA LEU A 65 -1.07 3.88 7.49
C LEU A 65 -2.55 3.95 7.12
N GLY A 66 -3.43 3.16 7.76
CA GLY A 66 -4.86 3.22 7.45
C GLY A 66 -5.49 4.60 7.71
N ALA A 67 -5.14 5.27 8.82
CA ALA A 67 -5.65 6.62 9.10
C ALA A 67 -5.07 7.66 8.12
N PHE A 68 -3.80 7.49 7.76
CA PHE A 68 -3.15 8.34 6.77
C PHE A 68 -3.80 8.21 5.38
N LEU A 69 -4.08 6.98 4.93
CA LEU A 69 -4.75 6.74 3.65
C LEU A 69 -6.22 7.16 3.66
N GLU A 70 -6.93 6.99 4.78
CA GLU A 70 -8.32 7.48 4.92
C GLU A 70 -8.40 9.00 4.76
N SER A 71 -7.39 9.75 5.19
CA SER A 71 -7.31 11.20 4.97
C SER A 71 -7.00 11.61 3.52
N MET A 72 -6.67 10.66 2.65
CA MET A 72 -6.37 10.88 1.24
C MET A 72 -7.55 10.48 0.35
N ASP A 73 -7.59 11.10 -0.83
CA ASP A 73 -8.48 10.67 -1.90
C ASP A 73 -8.18 9.22 -2.32
N LYS A 74 -9.22 8.38 -2.38
CA LYS A 74 -9.10 6.95 -2.71
C LYS A 74 -8.49 6.76 -4.10
N ASP A 75 -8.96 7.50 -5.09
CA ASP A 75 -8.52 7.33 -6.48
C ASP A 75 -7.07 7.79 -6.65
N PHE A 76 -6.65 8.84 -5.93
CA PHE A 76 -5.24 9.23 -5.84
C PHE A 76 -4.36 8.09 -5.31
N VAL A 77 -4.74 7.46 -4.20
CA VAL A 77 -3.95 6.37 -3.60
C VAL A 77 -3.91 5.16 -4.52
N ILE A 78 -5.05 4.75 -5.08
CA ILE A 78 -5.12 3.65 -6.04
C ILE A 78 -4.28 3.92 -7.29
N GLY A 79 -4.30 5.15 -7.80
CA GLY A 79 -3.47 5.57 -8.93
C GLY A 79 -1.98 5.37 -8.64
N ARG A 80 -1.51 5.86 -7.48
CA ARG A 80 -0.10 5.71 -7.08
C ARG A 80 0.33 4.25 -6.88
N LEU A 81 -0.53 3.43 -6.30
CA LEU A 81 -0.25 2.00 -6.15
C LEU A 81 -0.23 1.27 -7.50
N THR A 82 -1.09 1.68 -8.44
CA THR A 82 -1.13 1.12 -9.79
C THR A 82 0.15 1.47 -10.55
N GLU A 83 0.59 2.73 -10.49
CA GLU A 83 1.88 3.17 -11.06
C GLU A 83 3.06 2.37 -10.49
N ALA A 84 3.04 2.11 -9.17
CA ALA A 84 4.06 1.33 -8.48
C ALA A 84 4.03 -0.18 -8.79
N SER A 85 2.95 -0.68 -9.41
CA SER A 85 2.82 -2.10 -9.78
C SER A 85 3.34 -2.43 -11.19
N ASN A 86 3.66 -1.40 -11.99
CA ASN A 86 4.20 -1.55 -13.35
C ASN A 86 5.72 -1.77 -13.35
#